data_AF-A0A963X0S6-F1
#
_entry.id   AF-A0A963X0S6-F1
#
_cell.length_a   1.000
_cell.length_b   1.000
_cell.length_c   1.000
_cell.angle_alpha   90.00
_cell.angle_beta   90.00
_cell.angle_gamma   90.00
#
_symmetry.space_group_name_H-M   'P 1'
#
loop_
_entity.id
_entity.type
_entity.pdbx_description
1 polymer ?
#
loop_
_entity_poly.entity_id
_entity_poly.type
_entity_poly.pdbx_seq_one_letter_code
_entity_poly.pdbx_strand_id
1 'polypeptide(L)'
;MASTTQAASEAAGNAAGAAGHAAEKVGMPQLDFATYPNQIFWLVVALIAIYLILSRVALPRIGGILADRQGAITNDIAAAEDLKQKAVEAEAAYGKALTDARSEASRIVAEARDEIQKDLDVAIAKADAEIAAKSAESARRIDEIRASAAANVTEVARDTAAAIVAALGSKADAKAVDAAVTARLKG
;
A
#
# COMPACT_ATOMS: atom_id res chain seq x y z
N MET A 1 93.01 58.66 0.77
CA MET A 1 94.02 58.45 -0.29
C MET A 1 93.41 57.40 -1.22
N ALA A 2 93.19 57.67 -2.51
CA ALA A 2 94.20 57.63 -3.57
C ALA A 2 94.88 56.23 -3.60
N SER A 3 94.95 55.49 -4.71
CA SER A 3 95.04 55.88 -6.13
C SER A 3 94.54 54.72 -7.05
N THR A 4 94.10 54.91 -8.31
CA THR A 4 94.89 54.69 -9.57
C THR A 4 95.39 53.22 -9.70
N THR A 5 95.21 52.41 -10.75
CA THR A 5 94.78 52.56 -12.17
C THR A 5 95.07 51.19 -12.85
N GLN A 6 94.09 50.54 -13.51
CA GLN A 6 94.02 50.33 -14.98
C GLN A 6 94.80 49.13 -15.56
N ALA A 7 94.42 48.73 -16.78
CA ALA A 7 94.92 47.66 -17.67
C ALA A 7 94.36 46.26 -17.32
N ALA A 8 93.41 45.70 -18.09
CA ALA A 8 93.47 45.23 -19.49
C ALA A 8 94.21 43.87 -19.60
N SER A 9 93.81 42.92 -20.45
CA SER A 9 92.80 42.89 -21.53
C SER A 9 91.93 41.62 -21.40
N GLU A 10 90.71 41.53 -21.94
CA GLU A 10 90.50 41.26 -23.37
C GLU A 10 89.38 42.11 -23.99
N ALA A 11 89.76 42.86 -25.02
CA ALA A 11 88.88 43.31 -26.08
C ALA A 11 89.66 43.18 -27.39
N ALA A 12 89.03 42.70 -28.47
CA ALA A 12 89.01 43.36 -29.78
C ALA A 12 88.53 42.44 -30.92
N GLY A 13 87.74 43.03 -31.82
CA GLY A 13 87.31 42.49 -33.12
C GLY A 13 85.84 42.82 -33.41
N ASN A 14 85.35 44.07 -33.47
CA ASN A 14 85.91 45.32 -34.04
C ASN A 14 86.23 45.16 -35.54
N ALA A 15 85.84 46.02 -36.50
CA ALA A 15 84.86 47.12 -36.64
C ALA A 15 84.55 47.24 -38.18
N ALA A 16 83.75 48.15 -38.74
CA ALA A 16 83.05 49.36 -38.29
C ALA A 16 81.67 49.46 -39.00
N GLY A 17 81.00 50.59 -39.33
CA GLY A 17 81.29 52.03 -39.27
C GLY A 17 80.28 52.81 -40.12
N ALA A 18 80.51 54.12 -40.32
CA ALA A 18 79.72 55.06 -41.13
C ALA A 18 78.34 55.47 -40.57
N ALA A 19 78.36 56.52 -39.72
CA ALA A 19 77.25 57.46 -39.67
C ALA A 19 77.18 58.25 -41.00
N GLY A 20 75.98 58.59 -41.48
CA GLY A 20 75.85 59.42 -42.68
C GLY A 20 74.43 59.60 -43.22
N HIS A 21 73.72 60.61 -42.69
CA HIS A 21 72.68 61.41 -43.38
C HIS A 21 71.38 60.69 -43.86
N ALA A 22 70.21 61.33 -43.94
CA ALA A 22 69.69 62.59 -43.41
C ALA A 22 68.13 62.58 -43.58
N ALA A 23 67.48 63.73 -43.39
CA ALA A 23 66.06 64.00 -43.70
C ALA A 23 65.02 63.41 -42.73
N GLU A 24 65.03 63.98 -41.53
CA GLU A 24 63.86 64.48 -40.81
C GLU A 24 62.50 64.41 -41.58
N LYS A 25 61.61 63.55 -41.09
CA LYS A 25 60.16 63.81 -41.09
C LYS A 25 59.65 63.67 -39.66
N VAL A 26 59.23 64.80 -39.10
CA VAL A 26 58.65 64.88 -37.75
C VAL A 26 57.39 64.03 -37.68
N GLY A 27 57.48 62.97 -36.88
CA GLY A 27 56.38 62.07 -36.51
C GLY A 27 56.89 61.20 -35.36
N MET A 28 56.04 60.89 -34.38
CA MET A 28 56.43 59.97 -33.30
C MET A 28 56.91 58.64 -33.92
N PRO A 29 58.02 58.02 -33.45
CA PRO A 29 58.57 56.78 -34.05
C PRO A 29 57.59 55.59 -34.12
N GLN A 30 56.44 55.68 -33.46
CA GLN A 30 55.33 54.71 -33.49
C GLN A 30 54.41 54.87 -34.73
N LEU A 31 54.56 55.95 -35.50
CA LEU A 31 53.76 56.26 -36.70
C LEU A 31 54.56 56.10 -38.01
N ASP A 32 55.68 55.37 -37.98
CA ASP A 32 56.42 55.01 -39.18
C ASP A 32 55.73 53.84 -39.93
N PHE A 33 54.96 54.22 -40.96
CA PHE A 33 54.24 53.32 -41.85
C PHE A 33 55.14 52.31 -42.58
N ALA A 34 56.46 52.53 -42.68
CA ALA A 34 57.36 51.54 -43.29
C ALA A 34 57.42 50.21 -42.51
N THR A 35 57.14 50.25 -41.20
CA THR A 35 57.14 49.04 -40.34
C THR A 35 55.79 48.29 -40.35
N TYR A 36 54.72 48.93 -40.80
CA TYR A 36 53.35 48.43 -40.67
C TYR A 36 53.11 47.14 -41.49
N PRO A 37 53.60 46.97 -42.73
CA PRO A 37 53.39 45.74 -43.50
C PRO A 37 53.91 44.48 -42.79
N ASN A 38 55.06 44.55 -42.12
CA ASN A 38 55.62 43.42 -41.38
C ASN A 38 54.80 43.10 -40.11
N GLN A 39 54.34 44.14 -39.39
CA GLN A 39 53.44 43.95 -38.23
C GLN A 39 52.10 43.35 -38.66
N ILE A 40 51.51 43.84 -39.75
CA ILE A 40 50.26 43.33 -40.32
C ILE A 40 50.42 41.87 -40.79
N PHE A 41 51.53 41.51 -41.43
CA PHE A 41 51.82 40.13 -41.82
C PHE A 41 51.81 39.19 -40.61
N TRP A 42 52.55 39.51 -39.55
CA TRP A 42 52.58 38.69 -38.34
C TRP A 42 51.25 38.69 -37.58
N LEU A 43 50.50 39.79 -37.58
CA LEU A 43 49.14 39.87 -37.04
C LEU A 43 48.21 38.90 -37.77
N VAL A 44 48.22 38.89 -39.12
CA VAL A 44 47.43 37.97 -39.93
C VAL A 44 47.83 36.52 -39.68
N VAL A 45 49.13 36.21 -39.60
CA VAL A 45 49.62 34.85 -39.27
C VAL A 45 49.15 34.41 -37.88
N ALA A 46 49.27 35.27 -36.86
CA ALA A 46 48.81 34.98 -35.50
C ALA A 46 47.28 34.82 -35.41
N LEU A 47 46.53 35.66 -36.13
CA LEU A 47 45.07 35.59 -36.22
C LEU A 47 44.62 34.26 -36.84
N ILE A 48 45.25 33.83 -37.93
CA ILE A 48 44.99 32.53 -38.58
C ILE A 48 45.34 31.38 -37.63
N ALA A 49 46.48 31.43 -36.94
CA ALA A 49 46.88 30.40 -35.97
C ALA A 49 45.85 30.27 -34.83
N ILE A 50 45.41 31.39 -34.24
CA ILE A 50 44.39 31.41 -33.19
C ILE A 50 43.04 30.91 -33.73
N TYR A 51 42.64 31.35 -34.92
CA TYR A 51 41.40 30.90 -35.57
C TYR A 51 41.39 29.38 -35.80
N LEU A 52 42.49 28.79 -36.26
CA LEU A 52 42.62 27.34 -36.44
C LEU A 52 42.57 26.58 -35.11
N ILE A 53 43.22 27.09 -34.05
CA ILE A 53 43.17 26.49 -32.71
C ILE A 53 41.73 26.54 -32.16
N LEU A 54 41.05 27.68 -32.26
CA LEU A 54 39.68 27.83 -31.77
C LEU A 54 38.70 26.96 -32.54
N SER A 55 38.72 27.02 -33.87
CA SER A 55 37.81 26.25 -34.74
C SER A 55 38.04 24.74 -34.65
N ARG A 56 39.30 24.28 -34.53
CA ARG A 56 39.63 22.86 -34.60
C ARG A 56 39.83 22.16 -33.25
N VAL A 57 40.01 22.91 -32.16
CA VAL A 57 40.23 22.35 -30.81
C VAL A 57 39.25 22.89 -29.77
N ALA A 58 39.08 24.22 -29.64
CA ALA A 58 38.27 24.78 -28.57
C ALA A 58 36.76 24.57 -28.78
N LEU A 59 36.23 24.97 -29.94
CA LEU A 59 34.81 24.80 -30.28
C LEU A 59 34.33 23.33 -30.24
N PRO A 60 35.02 22.34 -30.84
CA PRO A 60 34.56 20.96 -30.77
C PRO A 60 34.60 20.37 -29.35
N ARG A 61 35.54 20.79 -28.49
CA ARG A 61 35.55 20.37 -27.07
C ARG A 61 34.35 20.92 -26.30
N ILE A 62 34.02 22.19 -26.50
CA ILE A 62 32.84 22.82 -25.87
C ILE A 62 31.55 22.17 -26.41
N GLY A 63 31.48 21.89 -27.71
CA GLY A 63 30.36 21.18 -28.33
C GLY A 63 30.14 19.78 -27.74
N GLY A 64 31.21 19.02 -27.51
CA GLY A 64 31.13 17.72 -26.82
C GLY A 64 30.53 17.83 -25.41
N ILE A 65 31.07 18.71 -24.56
CA ILE A 65 30.57 18.92 -23.20
C ILE A 65 29.09 19.34 -23.18
N LEU A 66 28.66 20.16 -24.15
CA LEU A 66 27.28 20.59 -24.26
C LEU A 66 26.36 19.45 -24.73
N ALA A 67 26.82 18.61 -25.68
CA ALA A 67 26.12 17.42 -26.12
C ALA A 67 25.99 16.38 -25.00
N ASP A 68 27.05 16.13 -24.22
CA ASP A 68 27.04 15.21 -23.07
C ASP A 68 26.01 15.66 -22.02
N ARG A 69 25.97 16.97 -21.71
CA ARG A 69 24.98 17.56 -20.79
C ARG A 69 23.55 17.48 -21.33
N GLN A 70 23.34 17.76 -22.61
CA GLN A 70 22.03 17.61 -23.24
C GLN A 70 21.56 16.15 -23.21
N GLY A 71 22.44 15.21 -23.56
CA GLY A 71 22.17 13.77 -23.49
C GLY A 71 21.81 13.30 -22.07
N ALA A 72 22.56 13.73 -21.06
CA ALA A 72 22.25 13.44 -19.66
C ALA A 72 20.87 14.00 -19.26
N ILE A 73 20.59 15.28 -19.53
CA ILE A 73 19.31 15.91 -19.21
C ILE A 73 18.14 15.19 -19.93
N THR A 74 18.28 14.87 -21.22
CA THR A 74 17.24 14.14 -21.96
C THR A 74 17.03 12.73 -21.43
N ASN A 75 18.10 12.02 -21.06
CA ASN A 75 18.01 10.71 -20.43
C ASN A 75 17.31 10.77 -19.05
N ASP A 76 17.66 11.77 -18.23
CA ASP A 76 17.09 11.95 -16.89
C ASP A 76 15.61 12.34 -16.97
N ILE A 77 15.21 13.15 -17.96
CA ILE A 77 13.80 13.46 -18.25
C ILE A 77 13.05 12.19 -18.69
N ALA A 78 13.59 11.43 -19.64
CA ALA A 78 12.95 10.20 -20.11
C ALA A 78 12.80 9.15 -18.98
N ALA A 79 13.81 9.01 -18.12
CA ALA A 79 13.76 8.16 -16.94
C ALA A 79 12.72 8.66 -15.91
N ALA A 80 12.62 9.97 -15.69
CA ALA A 80 11.61 10.56 -14.80
C ALA A 80 10.18 10.36 -15.34
N GLU A 81 9.98 10.45 -16.66
CA GLU A 81 8.69 10.19 -17.32
C GLU A 81 8.29 8.71 -17.22
N ASP A 82 9.21 7.78 -17.48
CA ASP A 82 9.00 6.34 -17.32
C ASP A 82 8.69 5.96 -15.86
N LEU A 83 9.43 6.49 -14.88
CA LEU A 83 9.16 6.28 -13.45
C LEU A 83 7.80 6.87 -13.04
N LYS A 84 7.43 8.04 -13.58
CA LYS A 84 6.12 8.66 -13.33
C LYS A 84 4.99 7.81 -13.93
N GLN A 85 5.15 7.30 -15.14
CA GLN A 85 4.15 6.42 -15.76
C GLN A 85 3.99 5.13 -14.96
N LYS A 86 5.09 4.47 -14.57
CA LYS A 86 5.07 3.28 -13.70
C LYS A 86 4.42 3.54 -12.34
N ALA A 87 4.61 4.72 -11.76
CA ALA A 87 3.94 5.12 -10.52
C ALA A 87 2.42 5.25 -10.70
N VAL A 88 1.97 5.88 -11.79
CA VAL A 88 0.53 6.01 -12.11
C VAL A 88 -0.10 4.64 -12.41
N GLU A 89 0.59 3.77 -13.15
CA GLU A 89 0.13 2.40 -13.43
C GLU A 89 0.05 1.56 -12.15
N ALA A 90 1.03 1.68 -11.26
CA ALA A 90 1.02 1.02 -9.95
C ALA A 90 -0.08 1.55 -9.02
N GLU A 91 -0.33 2.86 -9.00
CA GLU A 91 -1.44 3.48 -8.25
C GLU A 91 -2.81 2.99 -8.77
N ALA A 92 -2.99 2.96 -10.09
CA ALA A 92 -4.20 2.44 -10.72
C ALA A 92 -4.42 0.94 -10.42
N ALA A 93 -3.36 0.12 -10.50
CA ALA A 93 -3.40 -1.29 -10.16
C ALA A 93 -3.72 -1.53 -8.67
N TYR A 94 -3.13 -0.74 -7.77
CA TYR A 94 -3.41 -0.78 -6.33
C TYR A 94 -4.85 -0.35 -6.02
N GLY A 95 -5.33 0.75 -6.61
CA GLY A 95 -6.70 1.23 -6.44
C GLY A 95 -7.74 0.22 -6.95
N LYS A 96 -7.45 -0.45 -8.06
CA LYS A 96 -8.26 -1.57 -8.56
C LYS A 96 -8.25 -2.74 -7.57
N ALA A 97 -7.07 -3.23 -7.18
CA ALA A 97 -6.95 -4.35 -6.24
C ALA A 97 -7.66 -4.09 -4.90
N LEU A 98 -7.60 -2.85 -4.38
CA LEU A 98 -8.33 -2.45 -3.17
C LEU A 98 -9.85 -2.46 -3.37
N THR A 99 -10.33 -2.07 -4.55
CA THR A 99 -11.77 -2.10 -4.90
C THR A 99 -12.27 -3.53 -5.06
N ASP A 100 -11.52 -4.36 -5.80
CA ASP A 100 -11.82 -5.77 -6.01
C ASP A 100 -11.84 -6.52 -4.66
N ALA A 101 -10.85 -6.29 -3.79
CA ALA A 101 -10.80 -6.88 -2.44
C ALA A 101 -11.95 -6.44 -1.53
N ARG A 102 -12.41 -5.18 -1.63
CA ARG A 102 -13.59 -4.69 -0.88
C ARG A 102 -14.89 -5.31 -1.40
N SER A 103 -15.01 -5.47 -2.73
CA SER A 103 -16.14 -6.15 -3.37
C SER A 103 -16.20 -7.61 -2.93
N GLU A 104 -15.07 -8.31 -2.96
CA GLU A 104 -14.95 -9.71 -2.57
C GLU A 104 -15.21 -9.92 -1.08
N ALA A 105 -14.67 -9.07 -0.20
CA ALA A 105 -14.99 -9.12 1.22
C ALA A 105 -16.49 -8.90 1.49
N SER A 106 -17.14 -8.01 0.74
CA SER A 106 -18.58 -7.77 0.83
C SER A 106 -19.40 -8.98 0.35
N ARG A 107 -18.95 -9.64 -0.73
CA ARG A 107 -19.53 -10.89 -1.25
C ARG A 107 -19.44 -12.02 -0.22
N ILE A 108 -18.25 -12.24 0.34
CA ILE A 108 -18.02 -13.26 1.38
C ILE A 108 -18.90 -13.01 2.62
N VAL A 109 -19.05 -11.76 3.06
CA VAL A 109 -19.91 -11.41 4.20
C VAL A 109 -21.40 -11.63 3.88
N ALA A 110 -21.85 -11.41 2.64
CA ALA A 110 -23.21 -11.72 2.22
C ALA A 110 -23.45 -13.23 2.16
N GLU A 111 -22.56 -13.99 1.49
CA GLU A 111 -22.65 -15.45 1.37
C GLU A 111 -22.63 -16.14 2.74
N ALA A 112 -21.75 -15.71 3.65
CA ALA A 112 -21.70 -16.25 5.01
C ALA A 112 -22.98 -15.93 5.83
N ARG A 113 -23.61 -14.77 5.62
CA ARG A 113 -24.90 -14.44 6.27
C ARG A 113 -26.03 -15.31 5.74
N ASP A 114 -26.07 -15.54 4.43
CA ASP A 114 -27.08 -16.39 3.79
C ASP A 114 -26.92 -17.87 4.18
N GLU A 115 -25.69 -18.33 4.41
CA GLU A 115 -25.40 -19.67 4.93
C GLU A 115 -25.80 -19.80 6.41
N ILE A 116 -25.37 -18.86 7.27
CA ILE A 116 -25.75 -18.82 8.69
C ILE A 116 -27.28 -18.76 8.86
N GLN A 117 -28.01 -18.02 8.02
CA GLN A 117 -29.46 -17.96 8.12
C GLN A 117 -30.12 -19.30 7.78
N LYS A 118 -29.64 -20.02 6.76
CA LYS A 118 -30.15 -21.37 6.41
C LYS A 118 -29.89 -22.37 7.54
N ASP A 119 -28.69 -22.37 8.10
CA ASP A 119 -28.34 -23.24 9.22
C ASP A 119 -29.17 -22.92 10.47
N LEU A 120 -29.42 -21.64 10.73
CA LEU A 120 -30.31 -21.18 11.80
C LEU A 120 -31.75 -21.65 11.58
N ASP A 121 -32.30 -21.50 10.38
CA ASP A 121 -33.66 -21.94 10.05
C ASP A 121 -33.81 -23.47 10.21
N VAL A 122 -32.80 -24.25 9.79
CA VAL A 122 -32.75 -25.71 9.99
C VAL A 122 -32.65 -26.07 11.48
N ALA A 123 -31.82 -25.35 12.25
CA ALA A 123 -31.67 -25.58 13.68
C ALA A 123 -32.95 -25.25 14.46
N ILE A 124 -33.64 -24.16 14.11
CA ILE A 124 -34.94 -23.78 14.67
C ILE A 124 -36.00 -24.84 14.34
N ALA A 125 -36.16 -25.21 13.07
CA ALA A 125 -37.14 -26.22 12.65
C ALA A 125 -36.91 -27.58 13.36
N LYS A 126 -35.65 -27.97 13.58
CA LYS A 126 -35.30 -29.15 14.37
C LYS A 126 -35.66 -29.00 15.85
N ALA A 127 -35.32 -27.86 16.46
CA ALA A 127 -35.63 -27.57 17.86
C ALA A 127 -37.15 -27.57 18.11
N ASP A 128 -37.94 -26.94 17.23
CA ASP A 128 -39.40 -26.93 17.30
C ASP A 128 -39.99 -28.34 17.19
N ALA A 129 -39.46 -29.19 16.30
CA ALA A 129 -39.88 -30.58 16.19
C ALA A 129 -39.56 -31.40 17.45
N GLU A 130 -38.38 -31.23 18.05
CA GLU A 130 -38.01 -31.88 19.32
C GLU A 130 -38.86 -31.38 20.50
N ILE A 131 -39.13 -30.08 20.58
CA ILE A 131 -40.00 -29.46 21.60
C ILE A 131 -41.44 -29.98 21.45
N ALA A 132 -41.98 -30.04 20.23
CA ALA A 132 -43.31 -30.57 19.97
C ALA A 132 -43.44 -32.05 20.34
N ALA A 133 -42.47 -32.88 19.95
CA ALA A 133 -42.43 -34.29 20.32
C ALA A 133 -42.38 -34.50 21.83
N LYS A 134 -41.52 -33.76 22.53
CA LYS A 134 -41.37 -33.87 24.00
C LYS A 134 -42.57 -33.31 24.76
N SER A 135 -43.25 -32.30 24.21
CA SER A 135 -44.50 -31.77 24.76
C SER A 135 -45.64 -32.80 24.62
N ALA A 136 -45.76 -33.45 23.45
CA ALA A 136 -46.74 -34.50 23.22
C ALA A 136 -46.48 -35.74 24.09
N GLU A 137 -45.21 -36.13 24.28
CA GLU A 137 -44.83 -37.20 25.22
C GLU A 137 -45.21 -36.83 26.66
N SER A 138 -44.88 -35.62 27.09
CA SER A 138 -45.19 -35.14 28.45
C SER A 138 -46.70 -35.09 28.70
N ALA A 139 -47.49 -34.66 27.71
CA ALA A 139 -48.95 -34.69 27.79
C ALA A 139 -49.50 -36.12 27.99
N ARG A 140 -49.02 -37.09 27.19
CA ARG A 140 -49.41 -38.51 27.35
C ARG A 140 -49.08 -39.05 28.74
N ARG A 141 -47.86 -38.79 29.24
CA ARG A 141 -47.45 -39.19 30.60
C ARG A 141 -48.35 -38.54 31.67
N ILE A 142 -48.75 -37.28 31.50
CA ILE A 142 -49.68 -36.60 32.41
C ILE A 142 -51.06 -37.27 32.39
N ASP A 143 -51.58 -37.63 31.21
CA ASP A 143 -52.87 -38.31 31.08
C ASP A 143 -52.85 -39.74 31.66
N GLU A 144 -51.76 -40.48 31.45
CA GLU A 144 -51.52 -41.79 32.09
C GLU A 144 -51.48 -41.68 33.62
N ILE A 145 -50.74 -40.69 34.16
CA ILE A 145 -50.68 -40.42 35.61
C ILE A 145 -52.05 -40.02 36.15
N ARG A 146 -52.83 -39.21 35.42
CA ARG A 146 -54.20 -38.83 35.80
C ARG A 146 -55.14 -40.03 35.83
N ALA A 147 -55.09 -40.89 34.81
CA ALA A 147 -55.89 -42.11 34.75
C ALA A 147 -55.54 -43.08 35.88
N SER A 148 -54.25 -43.31 36.13
CA SER A 148 -53.78 -44.13 37.26
C SER A 148 -54.19 -43.54 38.60
N ALA A 149 -54.01 -42.23 38.81
CA ALA A 149 -54.43 -41.56 40.04
C ALA A 149 -55.95 -41.68 40.29
N ALA A 150 -56.78 -41.52 39.25
CA ALA A 150 -58.23 -41.70 39.36
C ALA A 150 -58.62 -43.14 39.72
N ALA A 151 -57.93 -44.14 39.15
CA ALA A 151 -58.13 -45.54 39.50
C ALA A 151 -57.73 -45.82 40.97
N ASN A 152 -56.52 -45.41 41.38
CA ASN A 152 -56.01 -45.58 42.75
C ASN A 152 -56.91 -44.88 43.79
N VAL A 153 -57.41 -43.67 43.50
CA VAL A 153 -58.37 -42.97 44.37
C VAL A 153 -59.69 -43.73 44.48
N THR A 154 -60.15 -44.35 43.38
CA THR A 154 -61.38 -45.17 43.38
C THR A 154 -61.22 -46.43 44.23
N GLU A 155 -60.07 -47.11 44.13
CA GLU A 155 -59.71 -48.28 44.94
C GLU A 155 -59.62 -47.93 46.43
N VAL A 156 -58.81 -46.93 46.78
CA VAL A 156 -58.66 -46.46 48.18
C VAL A 156 -60.00 -45.99 48.76
N ALA A 157 -60.86 -45.34 47.97
CA ALA A 157 -62.19 -44.92 48.42
C ALA A 157 -63.11 -46.13 48.73
N ARG A 158 -63.07 -47.19 47.92
CA ARG A 158 -63.83 -48.44 48.16
C ARG A 158 -63.32 -49.15 49.41
N ASP A 159 -62.01 -49.34 49.54
CA ASP A 159 -61.40 -50.01 50.68
C ASP A 159 -61.66 -49.26 51.99
N THR A 160 -61.49 -47.94 51.97
CA THR A 160 -61.77 -47.08 53.13
C THR A 160 -63.25 -47.12 53.50
N ALA A 161 -64.17 -47.06 52.52
CA ALA A 161 -65.60 -47.15 52.78
C ALA A 161 -66.00 -48.53 53.35
N ALA A 162 -65.46 -49.62 52.80
CA ALA A 162 -65.69 -50.98 53.30
C ALA A 162 -65.16 -51.17 54.73
N ALA A 163 -63.96 -50.65 55.03
CA ALA A 163 -63.37 -50.68 56.36
C ALA A 163 -64.21 -49.89 57.38
N ILE A 164 -64.72 -48.70 57.01
CA ILE A 164 -65.61 -47.91 57.86
C ILE A 164 -66.94 -48.66 58.14
N VAL A 165 -67.57 -49.25 57.11
CA VAL A 165 -68.81 -50.01 57.28
C VAL A 165 -68.61 -51.23 58.19
N ALA A 166 -67.48 -51.92 58.06
CA ALA A 166 -67.10 -53.03 58.94
C ALA A 166 -66.86 -52.57 60.39
N ALA A 167 -66.18 -51.45 60.59
CA ALA A 167 -65.93 -50.86 61.91
C ALA A 167 -67.23 -50.39 62.62
N LEU A 168 -68.25 -50.01 61.86
CA LEU A 168 -69.59 -49.66 62.36
C LEU A 168 -70.48 -50.89 62.65
N GLY A 169 -69.92 -52.10 62.66
CA GLY A 169 -70.60 -53.33 63.10
C GLY A 169 -71.51 -53.99 62.06
N SER A 170 -71.46 -53.55 60.80
CA SER A 170 -72.23 -54.14 59.69
C SER A 170 -71.33 -54.92 58.74
N LYS A 171 -71.83 -56.01 58.15
CA LYS A 171 -71.11 -56.69 57.05
C LYS A 171 -71.17 -55.78 55.81
N ALA A 172 -70.01 -55.33 55.33
CA ALA A 172 -69.93 -54.55 54.10
C ALA A 172 -70.36 -55.40 52.88
N ASP A 173 -71.47 -55.04 52.25
CA ASP A 173 -71.84 -55.57 50.94
C ASP A 173 -70.99 -54.86 49.87
N ALA A 174 -70.07 -55.61 49.26
CA ALA A 174 -69.15 -55.08 48.25
C ALA A 174 -69.86 -54.43 47.06
N LYS A 175 -71.03 -54.94 46.64
CA LYS A 175 -71.80 -54.35 45.52
C LYS A 175 -72.46 -53.04 45.93
N ALA A 176 -72.96 -52.95 47.17
CA ALA A 176 -73.55 -51.73 47.68
C ALA A 176 -72.50 -50.62 47.87
N VAL A 177 -71.32 -50.96 48.39
CA VAL A 177 -70.19 -50.02 48.53
C VAL A 177 -69.70 -49.55 47.17
N ASP A 178 -69.47 -50.46 46.21
CA ASP A 178 -69.06 -50.12 44.84
C ASP A 178 -70.05 -49.18 44.15
N ALA A 179 -71.36 -49.44 44.28
CA ALA A 179 -72.40 -48.61 43.71
C ALA A 179 -72.43 -47.20 44.34
N ALA A 180 -72.33 -47.11 45.67
CA ALA A 180 -72.34 -45.84 46.39
C ALA A 180 -71.10 -44.98 46.09
N VAL A 181 -69.90 -45.58 46.08
CA VAL A 181 -68.64 -44.89 45.74
C VAL A 181 -68.66 -44.44 44.27
N THR A 182 -69.10 -45.31 43.35
CA THR A 182 -69.19 -44.97 41.91
C THR A 182 -70.21 -43.85 41.65
N ALA A 183 -71.32 -43.80 42.39
CA ALA A 183 -72.28 -42.70 42.31
C ALA A 183 -71.72 -41.36 42.84
N ARG A 184 -70.85 -41.41 43.85
CA ARG A 184 -70.20 -40.22 44.44
C ARG A 184 -68.96 -39.72 43.70
N LEU A 185 -68.33 -40.55 42.87
CA LEU A 185 -67.21 -40.14 42.00
C LEU A 185 -67.65 -39.61 40.62
N LYS A 186 -68.96 -39.71 40.30
CA LYS A 186 -69.55 -39.28 39.01
C LYS A 186 -70.43 -38.02 39.09
N GLY A 187 -70.58 -37.44 40.28
CA GLY A 187 -71.36 -36.22 40.53
C GLY A 187 -70.52 -35.16 41.22
#